data_AF-A0AAD6S6W5-F1
#
_entry.id   AF-A0AAD6S6W5-F1
#
_cell.length_a   1.000
_cell.length_b   1.000
_cell.length_c   1.000
_cell.angle_alpha   90.00
_cell.angle_beta   90.00
_cell.angle_gamma   90.00
#
_symmetry.space_group_name_H-M   'P 1'
#
loop_
_entity.id
_entity.type
_entity.pdbx_description
1 polymer ?
#
loop_
_entity_poly.entity_id
_entity_poly.type
_entity_poly.pdbx_seq_one_letter_code
_entity_poly.pdbx_strand_id
1 'polypeptide(L)'
;MPFLSIPSAVEILNKPLSDALVSQIKGNAPRDVKEMTVKWLNVYHAPPKCFAGASTRRTLVTEVSLDPNPLDDNGRVLTLVTEIDVSEEILDERGKLSTGFAIAVMDECLSSAVTTLDYADGGPGVSPVSLALNTVFYNPAELGAKLRFINTTQAPVAGRMSSRCEVWDLTRRRLVATGVFLGLRSSSRL
;
A
#
# COMPACT_ATOMS: atom_id res chain seq x y z
N MET A 1 15.28 15.90 26.70
CA MET A 1 14.20 14.94 26.39
C MET A 1 14.84 13.70 25.80
N PRO A 2 14.58 12.49 26.31
CA PRO A 2 15.11 11.28 25.67
C PRO A 2 14.36 11.08 24.35
N PHE A 3 15.10 10.95 23.25
CA PHE A 3 14.54 10.52 21.97
C PHE A 3 14.00 9.10 22.18
N LEU A 4 12.68 8.92 22.16
CA LEU A 4 12.09 7.59 22.00
C LEU A 4 12.69 6.97 20.73
N SER A 5 13.31 5.79 20.85
CA SER A 5 13.94 5.10 19.73
C SER A 5 12.87 4.81 18.67
N ILE A 6 13.02 5.42 17.50
CA ILE A 6 12.18 5.10 16.34
C ILE A 6 12.57 3.69 15.89
N PRO A 7 11.64 2.74 15.81
CA PRO A 7 11.97 1.40 15.37
C PRO A 7 12.50 1.46 13.94
N SER A 8 13.62 0.79 13.70
CA SER A 8 14.20 0.66 12.37
C SER A 8 13.30 -0.17 11.45
N ALA A 9 13.45 -0.02 10.13
CA ALA A 9 12.74 -0.84 9.17
C ALA A 9 12.95 -2.34 9.42
N VAL A 10 14.18 -2.74 9.76
CA VAL A 10 14.56 -4.13 10.09
C VAL A 10 13.78 -4.65 11.31
N GLU A 11 13.63 -3.84 12.36
CA GLU A 11 12.85 -4.22 13.54
C GLU A 11 11.36 -4.41 13.22
N ILE A 12 10.79 -3.54 12.37
CA ILE A 12 9.38 -3.65 11.95
C ILE A 12 9.15 -4.91 11.11
N LEU A 13 10.04 -5.17 10.14
CA LEU A 13 9.93 -6.32 9.23
C LEU A 13 10.09 -7.66 9.96
N ASN A 14 10.96 -7.72 10.97
CA ASN A 14 11.19 -8.93 11.77
C ASN A 14 10.15 -9.16 12.87
N LYS A 15 9.34 -8.15 13.21
CA LYS A 15 8.32 -8.29 14.25
C LYS A 15 7.15 -9.13 13.73
N PRO A 16 6.82 -10.29 14.32
CA PRO A 16 5.67 -11.08 13.91
C PRO A 16 4.37 -10.30 14.17
N LEU A 17 3.39 -10.47 13.27
CA LEU A 17 2.05 -9.92 13.48
C LEU A 17 1.19 -10.95 14.23
N SER A 18 0.22 -10.46 15.00
CA SER A 18 -0.69 -11.33 15.74
C SER A 18 -1.60 -12.10 14.79
N ASP A 19 -1.91 -13.36 15.12
CA ASP A 19 -2.82 -14.18 14.30
C ASP A 19 -4.22 -13.57 14.20
N ALA A 20 -4.66 -12.89 15.26
CA ALA A 20 -5.92 -12.16 15.27
C ALA A 20 -5.96 -11.04 14.22
N LEU A 21 -4.85 -10.35 13.98
CA LEU A 21 -4.76 -9.31 12.94
C LEU A 21 -4.77 -9.95 11.55
N VAL A 22 -3.90 -10.94 11.33
CA VAL A 22 -3.73 -11.54 9.99
C VAL A 22 -4.97 -12.32 9.55
N SER A 23 -5.69 -12.96 10.46
CA SER A 23 -6.93 -13.70 10.17
C SER A 23 -8.09 -12.81 9.70
N GLN A 24 -8.06 -11.51 9.99
CA GLN A 24 -9.06 -10.55 9.51
C GLN A 24 -8.78 -10.09 8.07
N ILE A 25 -7.56 -10.31 7.56
CA ILE A 25 -7.17 -9.97 6.19
C ILE A 25 -7.71 -11.05 5.26
N LYS A 26 -8.66 -10.65 4.41
CA LYS A 26 -9.31 -11.53 3.42
C LYS A 26 -8.34 -11.89 2.28
N GLY A 27 -8.85 -12.65 1.32
CA GLY A 27 -8.10 -13.06 0.13
C GLY A 27 -7.33 -14.37 0.34
N ASN A 28 -6.82 -14.90 -0.77
CA ASN A 28 -6.25 -16.25 -0.83
C ASN A 28 -4.73 -16.30 -0.60
N ALA A 29 -4.07 -15.17 -0.37
CA ALA A 29 -2.63 -15.15 -0.17
C ALA A 29 -2.20 -15.90 1.12
N PRO A 30 -1.03 -16.57 1.11
CA PRO A 30 -0.43 -17.16 2.30
C PRO A 30 -0.23 -16.17 3.46
N ARG A 31 -0.12 -16.69 4.69
CA ARG A 31 -0.04 -15.88 5.92
C ARG A 31 1.16 -14.91 5.90
N ASP A 32 2.33 -15.40 5.54
CA ASP A 32 3.57 -14.63 5.43
C ASP A 32 3.50 -13.53 4.35
N VAL A 33 2.86 -13.82 3.21
CA VAL A 33 2.58 -12.84 2.15
C VAL A 33 1.64 -11.72 2.66
N LYS A 34 0.58 -12.07 3.40
CA LYS A 34 -0.30 -11.10 4.06
C LYS A 34 0.45 -10.23 5.07
N GLU A 35 1.33 -10.84 5.87
CA GLU A 35 2.14 -10.09 6.83
C GLU A 35 3.08 -9.10 6.15
N MET A 36 3.72 -9.51 5.05
CA MET A 36 4.69 -8.69 4.34
C MET A 36 4.08 -7.35 3.92
N THR A 37 2.85 -7.37 3.41
CA THR A 37 2.12 -6.15 3.03
C THR A 37 1.91 -5.20 4.21
N VAL A 38 1.44 -5.73 5.34
CA VAL A 38 1.18 -4.94 6.55
C VAL A 38 2.49 -4.40 7.12
N LYS A 39 3.55 -5.20 7.13
CA LYS A 39 4.86 -4.80 7.65
C LYS A 39 5.44 -3.64 6.84
N TRP A 40 5.39 -3.69 5.51
CA TRP A 40 5.87 -2.58 4.67
C TRP A 40 5.07 -1.30 4.86
N LEU A 41 3.74 -1.38 4.96
CA LEU A 41 2.93 -0.20 5.31
C LEU A 41 3.34 0.36 6.68
N ASN A 42 3.57 -0.50 7.68
CA ASN A 42 4.07 -0.05 8.99
C ASN A 42 5.45 0.63 8.91
N VAL A 43 6.32 0.20 7.98
CA VAL A 43 7.60 0.87 7.73
C VAL A 43 7.38 2.27 7.16
N TYR A 44 6.51 2.44 6.16
CA TYR A 44 6.21 3.75 5.60
C TYR A 44 5.54 4.69 6.61
N HIS A 45 4.72 4.13 7.50
CA HIS A 45 4.04 4.89 8.55
C HIS A 45 4.94 5.21 9.76
N ALA A 46 6.21 4.80 9.77
CA ALA A 46 7.15 5.08 10.84
C ALA A 46 8.00 6.34 10.54
N PRO A 47 8.25 7.23 11.54
CA PRO A 47 7.71 7.23 12.89
C PRO A 47 6.25 7.74 12.95
N PRO A 48 5.43 7.25 13.90
CA PRO A 48 3.99 7.56 13.96
C PRO A 48 3.66 9.02 14.32
N LYS A 49 4.68 9.82 14.68
CA LYS A 49 4.55 11.23 15.07
C LYS A 49 4.97 12.21 13.97
N CYS A 50 5.49 11.75 12.83
CA CYS A 50 5.71 12.63 11.68
C CYS A 50 4.40 12.81 10.90
N PHE A 51 4.34 13.81 10.01
CA PHE A 51 3.13 14.10 9.23
C PHE A 51 2.61 12.88 8.46
N ALA A 52 3.49 12.20 7.73
CA ALA A 52 3.16 10.98 6.98
C ALA A 52 2.65 9.89 7.93
N GLY A 53 3.47 9.47 8.90
CA GLY A 53 3.10 8.42 9.86
C GLY A 53 1.86 8.73 10.69
N ALA A 54 1.57 9.99 11.00
CA ALA A 54 0.36 10.35 11.74
C ALA A 54 -0.92 10.26 10.90
N SER A 55 -0.81 10.56 9.60
CA SER A 55 -1.95 10.64 8.69
C SER A 55 -2.23 9.31 7.99
N THR A 56 -1.20 8.54 7.61
CA THR A 56 -1.35 7.27 6.87
C THR A 56 -1.50 6.03 7.76
N ARG A 57 -1.15 6.09 9.05
CA ARG A 57 -1.28 4.94 9.98
C ARG A 57 -2.69 4.35 10.14
N ARG A 58 -3.73 5.05 9.70
CA ARG A 58 -5.12 4.56 9.72
C ARG A 58 -5.48 3.72 8.48
N THR A 59 -4.58 3.63 7.50
CA THR A 59 -4.73 2.74 6.35
C THR A 59 -4.69 1.29 6.82
N LEU A 60 -5.79 0.57 6.62
CA LEU A 60 -5.94 -0.83 7.02
C LEU A 60 -5.85 -1.74 5.81
N VAL A 61 -5.03 -2.79 5.90
CA VAL A 61 -5.05 -3.90 4.92
C VAL A 61 -6.29 -4.75 5.18
N THR A 62 -7.13 -4.91 4.17
CA THR A 62 -8.40 -5.65 4.29
C THR A 62 -8.44 -6.92 3.45
N GLU A 63 -7.66 -6.97 2.37
CA GLU A 63 -7.56 -8.14 1.50
C GLU A 63 -6.18 -8.21 0.85
N VAL A 64 -5.63 -9.42 0.79
CA VAL A 64 -4.46 -9.73 -0.05
C VAL A 64 -4.74 -11.03 -0.78
N SER A 65 -4.70 -10.97 -2.10
CA SER A 65 -4.89 -12.11 -2.98
C SER A 65 -3.66 -12.27 -3.89
N LEU A 66 -3.27 -13.51 -4.13
CA LEU A 66 -2.15 -13.88 -4.99
C LEU A 66 -2.63 -14.94 -5.96
N ASP A 67 -2.82 -14.52 -7.21
CA ASP A 67 -3.43 -15.33 -8.26
C ASP A 67 -2.42 -15.61 -9.39
N PRO A 68 -2.57 -16.71 -10.15
CA PRO A 68 -1.82 -16.91 -11.38
C PRO A 68 -2.05 -15.77 -12.37
N ASN A 69 -1.01 -15.36 -13.09
CA ASN A 69 -1.14 -14.38 -14.15
C ASN A 69 -1.78 -15.05 -15.38
N PRO A 70 -2.93 -14.57 -15.89
CA PRO A 70 -3.59 -15.17 -17.05
C PRO A 70 -2.80 -15.02 -18.37
N LEU A 71 -1.75 -14.16 -18.39
CA LEU A 71 -0.95 -13.86 -19.58
C LEU A 71 0.49 -14.40 -19.49
N ASP A 72 0.87 -15.00 -18.36
CA ASP A 72 2.21 -15.54 -18.10
C ASP A 72 2.07 -16.81 -17.26
N ASP A 73 2.31 -17.96 -17.88
CA ASP A 73 2.11 -19.30 -17.27
C ASP A 73 2.89 -19.51 -15.96
N ASN A 74 3.97 -18.75 -15.74
CA ASN A 74 4.78 -18.81 -14.53
C ASN A 74 4.64 -17.55 -13.65
N GLY A 75 3.90 -16.55 -14.13
CA GLY A 75 3.72 -15.28 -13.46
C GLY A 75 2.60 -15.33 -12.43
N ARG A 76 2.65 -14.41 -11.46
CA ARG A 76 1.58 -14.18 -10.49
C ARG A 76 1.19 -12.71 -10.47
N VAL A 77 -0.05 -12.46 -10.06
CA VAL A 77 -0.60 -11.14 -9.83
C VAL A 77 -1.01 -11.05 -8.37
N LEU A 78 -0.58 -9.98 -7.70
CA LEU A 78 -0.99 -9.67 -6.35
C LEU A 78 -2.02 -8.55 -6.39
N THR A 79 -3.14 -8.80 -5.70
CA THR A 79 -4.14 -7.77 -5.41
C THR A 79 -4.08 -7.42 -3.93
N LEU A 80 -3.85 -6.14 -3.63
CA LEU A 80 -3.86 -5.57 -2.29
C LEU A 80 -5.00 -4.58 -2.17
N VAL A 81 -5.91 -4.82 -1.22
CA VAL A 81 -6.98 -3.88 -0.88
C VAL A 81 -6.71 -3.25 0.48
N THR A 82 -6.62 -1.92 0.50
CA THR A 82 -6.55 -1.14 1.74
C THR A 82 -7.75 -0.21 1.87
N GLU A 83 -8.11 0.13 3.11
CA GLU A 83 -9.21 1.04 3.42
C GLU A 83 -8.76 2.13 4.40
N ILE A 84 -9.31 3.33 4.25
CA ILE A 84 -9.09 4.46 5.16
C ILE A 84 -10.32 5.35 5.18
N ASP A 85 -10.68 5.86 6.37
CA ASP A 85 -11.75 6.84 6.52
C ASP A 85 -11.20 8.26 6.35
N VAL A 86 -11.92 9.11 5.61
CA VAL A 86 -11.54 10.52 5.44
C VAL A 86 -11.83 11.26 6.75
N SER A 87 -10.77 11.74 7.40
CA SER A 87 -10.79 12.53 8.62
C SER A 87 -10.29 13.96 8.38
N GLU A 88 -10.46 14.85 9.37
CA GLU A 88 -10.19 16.28 9.23
C GLU A 88 -8.75 16.61 8.84
N GLU A 89 -7.77 15.87 9.36
CA GLU A 89 -6.35 16.13 9.14
C GLU A 89 -5.83 15.73 7.75
N ILE A 90 -6.65 15.09 6.93
CA ILE A 90 -6.31 14.71 5.55
C ILE A 90 -7.12 15.50 4.51
N LEU A 91 -7.79 16.57 4.95
CA LEU A 91 -8.53 17.47 4.07
C LEU A 91 -7.63 18.57 3.46
N ASP A 92 -8.03 19.07 2.30
CA ASP A 92 -7.52 20.29 1.69
C ASP A 92 -8.26 21.54 2.20
N GLU A 93 -7.90 22.71 1.70
CA GLU A 93 -8.50 24.00 2.06
C GLU A 93 -9.99 24.11 1.70
N ARG A 94 -10.51 23.18 0.87
CA ARG A 94 -11.92 23.10 0.47
C ARG A 94 -12.70 22.08 1.30
N GLY A 95 -12.07 21.48 2.31
CA GLY A 95 -12.68 20.47 3.16
C GLY A 95 -12.95 19.15 2.43
N LYS A 96 -12.20 18.85 1.36
CA LYS A 96 -12.24 17.57 0.63
C LYS A 96 -10.93 16.82 0.85
N LEU A 97 -10.88 15.52 0.56
CA LEU A 97 -9.64 14.76 0.64
C LEU A 97 -8.52 15.46 -0.15
N SER A 98 -7.39 15.72 0.52
CA SER A 98 -6.20 16.27 -0.11
C SER A 98 -5.69 15.33 -1.20
N THR A 99 -5.57 15.85 -2.41
CA THR A 99 -5.01 15.11 -3.55
C THR A 99 -3.59 14.63 -3.27
N GLY A 100 -2.77 15.45 -2.62
CA GLY A 100 -1.40 15.08 -2.24
C GLY A 100 -1.38 13.93 -1.23
N PHE A 101 -2.30 13.92 -0.27
CA PHE A 101 -2.45 12.81 0.66
C PHE A 101 -2.88 11.52 -0.05
N ALA A 102 -3.87 11.60 -0.96
CA ALA A 102 -4.32 10.44 -1.73
C ALA A 102 -3.19 9.83 -2.57
N ILE A 103 -2.36 10.67 -3.21
CA ILE A 103 -1.18 10.24 -3.97
C ILE A 103 -0.16 9.54 -3.05
N ALA A 104 0.11 10.08 -1.86
CA ALA A 104 1.04 9.47 -0.91
C ALA A 104 0.58 8.06 -0.48
N VAL A 105 -0.70 7.90 -0.11
CA VAL A 105 -1.26 6.58 0.25
C VAL A 105 -1.26 5.63 -0.94
N MET A 106 -1.54 6.11 -2.15
CA MET A 106 -1.40 5.30 -3.38
C MET A 106 0.03 4.81 -3.55
N ASP A 107 1.03 5.67 -3.43
CA ASP A 107 2.45 5.29 -3.59
C ASP A 107 2.87 4.21 -2.58
N GLU A 108 2.50 4.38 -1.31
CA GLU A 108 2.78 3.41 -0.24
C GLU A 108 2.10 2.06 -0.50
N CYS A 109 0.82 2.07 -0.89
CA CYS A 109 0.07 0.85 -1.17
C CYS A 109 0.58 0.13 -2.42
N LEU A 110 0.87 0.88 -3.49
CA LEU A 110 1.39 0.33 -4.75
C LEU A 110 2.79 -0.25 -4.55
N SER A 111 3.66 0.46 -3.84
CA SER A 111 4.99 -0.02 -3.47
C SER A 111 4.91 -1.27 -2.61
N SER A 112 4.06 -1.28 -1.57
CA SER A 112 3.85 -2.47 -0.73
C SER A 112 3.34 -3.67 -1.52
N ALA A 113 2.42 -3.46 -2.46
CA ALA A 113 1.89 -4.51 -3.31
C ALA A 113 2.98 -5.17 -4.17
N VAL A 114 3.78 -4.37 -4.88
CA VAL A 114 4.83 -4.92 -5.74
C VAL A 114 5.96 -5.57 -4.93
N THR A 115 6.30 -5.00 -3.77
CA THR A 115 7.28 -5.59 -2.85
C THR A 115 6.81 -6.93 -2.30
N THR A 116 5.52 -7.02 -1.97
CA THR A 116 4.93 -8.27 -1.49
C THR A 116 4.93 -9.33 -2.60
N LEU A 117 4.67 -8.95 -3.86
CA LEU A 117 4.79 -9.88 -4.98
C LEU A 117 6.22 -10.40 -5.14
N ASP A 118 7.23 -9.51 -5.14
CA ASP A 118 8.64 -9.91 -5.22
C ASP A 118 9.02 -10.87 -4.07
N TYR A 119 8.57 -10.60 -2.84
CA TYR A 119 8.75 -11.53 -1.72
C TYR A 119 8.09 -12.89 -1.98
N ALA A 120 6.83 -12.89 -2.42
CA ALA A 120 6.10 -14.13 -2.71
C ALA A 120 6.80 -14.96 -3.79
N ASP A 121 7.40 -14.30 -4.79
CA ASP A 121 8.21 -14.88 -5.88
C ASP A 121 9.63 -15.32 -5.43
N GLY A 122 9.92 -15.28 -4.13
CA GLY A 122 11.21 -15.69 -3.57
C GLY A 122 12.30 -14.63 -3.73
N GLY A 123 11.94 -13.43 -4.16
CA GLY A 123 12.78 -12.25 -4.17
C GLY A 123 13.03 -11.69 -2.76
N PRO A 124 13.89 -10.66 -2.66
CA PRO A 124 14.27 -10.08 -1.37
C PRO A 124 13.12 -9.36 -0.66
N GLY A 125 12.02 -9.02 -1.34
CA GLY A 125 10.89 -8.34 -0.72
C GLY A 125 11.25 -6.96 -0.20
N VAL A 126 12.09 -6.23 -0.94
CA VAL A 126 12.55 -4.88 -0.60
C VAL A 126 11.69 -3.84 -1.32
N SER A 127 11.33 -2.77 -0.61
CA SER A 127 10.64 -1.62 -1.19
C SER A 127 11.38 -1.08 -2.42
N PRO A 128 10.73 -0.96 -3.59
CA PRO A 128 11.34 -0.33 -4.75
C PRO A 128 11.49 1.17 -4.52
N VAL A 129 12.36 1.79 -5.31
CA VAL A 129 12.38 3.25 -5.42
C VAL A 129 11.30 3.67 -6.41
N SER A 130 10.34 4.47 -5.97
CA SER A 130 9.28 5.05 -6.81
C SER A 130 9.93 5.93 -7.90
N LEU A 131 9.76 5.55 -9.17
CA LEU A 131 10.26 6.30 -10.33
C LEU A 131 9.21 7.23 -10.92
N ALA A 132 7.97 6.74 -11.02
CA ALA A 132 6.86 7.49 -11.56
C ALA A 132 5.53 7.01 -10.97
N LEU A 133 4.65 7.97 -10.68
CA LEU A 133 3.26 7.71 -10.30
C LEU A 133 2.38 8.70 -11.06
N ASN A 134 1.61 8.20 -12.02
CA ASN A 134 0.67 8.99 -12.79
C ASN A 134 -0.73 8.77 -12.24
N THR A 135 -1.45 9.85 -11.91
CA THR A 135 -2.78 9.77 -11.31
C THR A 135 -3.80 10.59 -12.06
N VAL A 136 -5.05 10.14 -12.03
CA VAL A 136 -6.22 10.85 -12.58
C VAL A 136 -7.29 10.89 -11.50
N PHE A 137 -7.81 12.08 -11.21
CA PHE A 137 -8.86 12.30 -10.22
C PHE A 137 -10.19 12.60 -10.92
N TYR A 138 -11.22 11.84 -10.59
CA TYR A 138 -12.54 11.89 -11.22
C TYR A 138 -13.58 12.55 -10.33
N ASN A 139 -13.58 12.21 -9.03
CA ASN A 139 -14.55 12.70 -8.07
C ASN A 139 -13.87 13.08 -6.74
N PRO A 140 -14.32 14.15 -6.06
CA PRO A 140 -13.82 14.46 -4.73
C PRO A 140 -14.37 13.48 -3.69
N ALA A 141 -13.60 13.23 -2.63
CA ALA A 141 -14.04 12.53 -1.43
C ALA A 141 -14.26 13.54 -0.29
N GLU A 142 -15.33 13.36 0.48
CA GLU A 142 -15.71 14.28 1.56
C GLU A 142 -15.32 13.72 2.93
N LEU A 143 -15.26 14.59 3.93
CA LEU A 143 -15.12 14.18 5.33
C LEU A 143 -16.14 13.07 5.68
N GLY A 144 -15.66 12.02 6.35
CA GLY A 144 -16.45 10.83 6.70
C GLY A 144 -16.66 9.83 5.56
N ALA A 145 -16.13 10.06 4.35
CA ALA A 145 -16.14 9.05 3.29
C ALA A 145 -15.23 7.88 3.68
N LYS A 146 -15.66 6.65 3.38
CA LYS A 146 -14.80 5.46 3.50
C LYS A 146 -14.17 5.14 2.15
N LEU A 147 -12.85 5.24 2.08
CA LEU A 147 -12.10 4.99 0.85
C LEU A 147 -11.57 3.57 0.80
N ARG A 148 -11.55 3.00 -0.40
CA ARG A 148 -10.94 1.70 -0.71
C ARG A 148 -9.94 1.87 -1.85
N PHE A 149 -8.70 1.47 -1.61
CA PHE A 149 -7.62 1.46 -2.58
C PHE A 149 -7.43 0.02 -3.05
N ILE A 150 -7.65 -0.25 -4.33
CA ILE A 150 -7.48 -1.56 -4.94
C ILE A 150 -6.23 -1.51 -5.79
N ASN A 151 -5.20 -2.22 -5.38
CA ASN A 151 -3.89 -2.22 -6.00
C ASN A 151 -3.69 -3.57 -6.70
N THR A 152 -3.39 -3.56 -8.00
CA THR A 152 -3.13 -4.78 -8.77
C THR A 152 -1.76 -4.68 -9.42
N THR A 153 -0.87 -5.59 -9.05
CA THR A 153 0.48 -5.64 -9.63
C THR A 153 0.45 -6.12 -11.08
N GLN A 154 1.52 -5.81 -11.79
CA GLN A 154 1.79 -6.35 -13.12
C GLN A 154 3.10 -7.16 -13.07
N ALA A 155 3.31 -7.99 -14.09
CA ALA A 155 4.53 -8.77 -14.20
C ALA A 155 5.77 -7.85 -14.24
N PRO A 156 6.79 -8.10 -13.40
CA PRO A 156 8.00 -7.29 -13.40
C PRO A 156 8.82 -7.52 -14.67
N VAL A 157 9.46 -6.46 -15.19
CA VAL A 157 10.27 -6.51 -16.41
C VAL A 157 11.62 -5.84 -16.17
N ALA A 158 12.72 -6.61 -16.28
CA ALA A 158 14.08 -6.09 -16.15
C ALA A 158 14.29 -5.23 -14.88
N GLY A 159 13.82 -5.73 -13.73
CA GLY A 159 13.93 -5.05 -12.43
C GLY A 159 12.96 -3.88 -12.22
N ARG A 160 12.09 -3.60 -13.20
CA ARG A 160 11.00 -2.62 -13.05
C ARG A 160 9.76 -3.33 -12.54
N MET A 161 9.12 -2.70 -11.57
CA MET A 161 7.94 -3.22 -10.88
C MET A 161 6.82 -2.21 -11.12
N SER A 162 5.67 -2.67 -11.61
CA SER A 162 4.55 -1.78 -11.86
C SER A 162 3.27 -2.31 -11.24
N SER A 163 2.38 -1.39 -10.92
CA SER A 163 1.10 -1.68 -10.31
C SER A 163 0.12 -0.57 -10.63
N ARG A 164 -1.17 -0.89 -10.67
CA ARG A 164 -2.26 0.07 -10.85
C ARG A 164 -3.09 0.17 -9.58
N CYS A 165 -3.60 1.36 -9.29
CA CYS A 165 -4.50 1.61 -8.17
C CYS A 165 -5.84 2.15 -8.69
N GLU A 166 -6.93 1.66 -8.14
CA GLU A 166 -8.25 2.31 -8.20
C GLU A 166 -8.69 2.71 -6.79
N VAL A 167 -9.08 3.97 -6.62
CA VAL A 167 -9.57 4.49 -5.34
C VAL A 167 -11.06 4.72 -5.44
N TRP A 168 -11.81 4.05 -4.58
CA TRP A 168 -13.26 4.07 -4.54
C TRP A 168 -13.76 4.72 -3.25
N ASP A 169 -14.73 5.63 -3.37
CA ASP A 169 -15.56 6.08 -2.24
C ASP A 169 -16.67 5.05 -2.05
N LEU A 170 -16.59 4.24 -0.99
CA LEU A 170 -17.59 3.22 -0.65
C LEU A 170 -18.89 3.83 -0.14
N THR A 171 -18.82 5.02 0.49
CA THR A 171 -20.00 5.73 1.01
C THR A 171 -20.88 6.22 -0.13
N ARG A 172 -20.28 6.74 -1.21
CA ARG A 172 -21.00 7.25 -2.40
C ARG A 172 -20.96 6.31 -3.61
N ARG A 173 -20.30 5.16 -3.49
CA ARG A 173 -20.17 4.11 -4.52
C ARG A 173 -19.67 4.63 -5.86
N ARG A 174 -18.58 5.40 -5.85
CA ARG A 174 -18.00 6.00 -7.06
C ARG A 174 -16.49 5.97 -7.06
N LEU A 175 -15.91 5.98 -8.26
CA LEU A 175 -14.47 6.08 -8.46
C LEU A 175 -13.99 7.50 -8.14
N VAL A 176 -13.05 7.61 -7.21
CA VAL A 176 -12.41 8.87 -6.79
C VAL A 176 -11.23 9.16 -7.70
N ALA A 177 -10.34 8.19 -7.87
CA ALA A 177 -9.10 8.36 -8.62
C ALA A 177 -8.54 7.02 -9.11
N THR A 178 -7.63 7.09 -10.09
CA THR A 178 -6.81 5.95 -10.53
C THR A 178 -5.35 6.35 -10.57
N GLY A 179 -4.46 5.38 -10.37
CA GLY A 179 -3.01 5.56 -10.43
C GLY A 179 -2.29 4.45 -11.17
N VAL A 180 -1.19 4.79 -11.84
CA VAL A 180 -0.23 3.81 -12.39
C VAL A 180 1.15 4.13 -11.84
N PHE A 181 1.71 3.16 -11.14
CA PHE A 181 3.00 3.22 -10.46
C PHE A 181 4.07 2.46 -11.23
N LEU A 182 5.28 3.02 -11.25
CA LEU A 182 6.49 2.38 -11.70
C LEU A 182 7.56 2.55 -10.63
N GLY A 183 8.09 1.43 -10.14
CA GLY A 183 9.19 1.36 -9.21
C GLY A 183 10.40 0.65 -9.83
N LEU A 184 11.58 0.98 -9.32
CA LEU A 184 12.82 0.26 -9.61
C LEU A 184 13.18 -0.62 -8.41
N ARG A 185 13.36 -1.91 -8.63
CA ARG A 185 13.81 -2.83 -7.59
C ARG A 185 15.16 -2.35 -7.07
N SER A 186 15.25 -2.12 -5.76
CA SER A 186 16.51 -1.73 -5.15
C SER A 186 17.55 -2.86 -5.24
N SER A 187 18.81 -2.51 -5.46
CA SER A 187 19.94 -3.45 -5.38
C SER A 187 20.49 -3.60 -3.96
N SER A 188 20.04 -2.79 -3.00
CA SER A 188 20.51 -2.82 -1.61
C SER A 188 19.85 -3.95 -0.83
N ARG A 189 20.65 -4.77 -0.13
CA ARG A 189 20.14 -5.68 0.91
C ARG A 189 19.89 -4.87 2.19
N LEU A 190 18.72 -5.02 2.79
CA LEU A 190 18.39 -4.47 4.11
C LEU A 190 18.95 -5.34 5.23
#